data_AF-W9X488-F1
#
_entry.id   AF-W9X488-F1
#
_cell.length_a   1.000
_cell.length_b   1.000
_cell.length_c   1.000
_cell.angle_alpha   90.00
_cell.angle_beta   90.00
_cell.angle_gamma   90.00
#
_symmetry.space_group_name_H-M   'P 1'
#
loop_
_entity.id
_entity.type
_entity.pdbx_description
1 polymer ?
#
loop_
_entity_poly.entity_id
_entity_poly.type
_entity_poly.pdbx_seq_one_letter_code
_entity_poly.pdbx_strand_id
1 'polypeptide(L)'
;MRTSNSNHFQELQISESNAAARKIERAGARVARNIDLVKTSNSFDDIVVPTLEFFVDFNREHADQELPPSELNHTGEPRALHCAAEFAEHPSQGQLEFCLKPGMNATEYKSLLKRVRAEALNGVEDALHQNEVDVIMAPADSRRVSVASAAGCPVAKVALGFARLNGRAHGLNVIARPRDERALLRIMMAWEHPFPEAFAPPPAMIGSST
;
A
#
# COMPACT_ATOMS: atom_id res chain seq x y z
N MET A 1 -6.85 22.70 -16.87
CA MET A 1 -8.19 22.26 -16.43
C MET A 1 -8.15 20.83 -15.85
N ARG A 2 -7.30 20.56 -14.85
CA ARG A 2 -7.11 19.20 -14.24
C ARG A 2 -7.47 19.11 -12.75
N THR A 3 -7.82 20.23 -12.11
CA THR A 3 -8.03 20.32 -10.65
C THR A 3 -9.36 19.76 -10.16
N SER A 4 -10.41 19.74 -10.99
CA SER A 4 -11.77 19.34 -10.59
C SER A 4 -11.88 17.87 -10.13
N ASN A 5 -11.25 16.93 -10.84
CA ASN A 5 -11.41 15.50 -10.55
C ASN A 5 -10.63 15.06 -9.29
N SER A 6 -9.54 15.74 -8.95
CA SER A 6 -8.71 15.40 -7.78
C SER A 6 -9.47 15.62 -6.46
N ASN A 7 -10.20 16.73 -6.36
CA ASN A 7 -10.96 17.05 -5.15
C ASN A 7 -12.13 16.07 -4.95
N HIS A 8 -12.84 15.74 -6.03
CA HIS A 8 -13.97 14.79 -5.97
C HIS A 8 -13.56 13.38 -5.52
N PHE A 9 -12.38 12.90 -5.95
CA PHE A 9 -11.83 11.62 -5.48
C PHE A 9 -11.55 11.64 -3.97
N GLN A 10 -10.90 12.70 -3.47
CA GLN A 10 -10.62 12.85 -2.04
C GLN A 10 -11.90 12.95 -1.21
N GLU A 11 -12.89 13.71 -1.66
CA GLU A 11 -14.20 13.82 -1.00
C GLU A 11 -14.92 12.48 -0.89
N LEU A 12 -14.91 11.66 -1.95
CA LEU A 12 -15.48 10.31 -1.94
C LEU A 12 -14.74 9.39 -0.95
N GLN A 13 -13.40 9.36 -1.00
CA GLN A 13 -12.58 8.54 -0.11
C GLN A 13 -12.77 8.93 1.37
N ILE A 14 -12.88 10.23 1.67
CA ILE A 14 -13.21 10.76 2.99
C ILE A 14 -14.63 10.36 3.41
N SER A 15 -15.61 10.42 2.50
CA SER A 15 -17.00 10.04 2.76
C SER A 15 -17.15 8.56 3.09
N GLU A 16 -16.52 7.69 2.30
CA GLU A 16 -16.51 6.23 2.49
C GLU A 16 -15.80 5.84 3.79
N SER A 17 -14.63 6.44 4.08
CA SER A 17 -13.91 6.23 5.34
C SER A 17 -14.74 6.67 6.56
N ASN A 18 -15.42 7.82 6.47
CA ASN A 18 -16.33 8.29 7.52
C ASN A 18 -17.59 7.42 7.67
N ALA A 19 -18.07 6.82 6.59
CA ALA A 19 -19.19 5.86 6.64
C ALA A 19 -18.78 4.58 7.36
N ALA A 20 -17.59 4.04 7.07
CA ALA A 20 -17.02 2.91 7.78
C ALA A 20 -16.84 3.20 9.28
N ALA A 21 -16.25 4.35 9.62
CA ALA A 21 -16.08 4.82 11.00
C ALA A 21 -17.42 4.83 11.77
N ARG A 22 -18.49 5.39 11.17
CA ARG A 22 -19.83 5.38 11.79
C ARG A 22 -20.42 3.97 11.92
N LYS A 23 -20.10 3.04 11.01
CA LYS A 23 -20.58 1.65 11.05
C LYS A 23 -19.96 0.90 12.23
N ILE A 24 -18.66 1.08 12.47
CA ILE A 24 -17.95 0.45 13.60
C ILE A 24 -18.25 1.12 14.94
N GLU A 25 -18.47 2.44 15.00
CA GLU A 25 -18.97 3.11 16.22
C GLU A 25 -20.32 2.54 16.67
N ARG A 26 -21.25 2.34 15.73
CA ARG A 26 -22.55 1.71 16.01
C ARG A 26 -22.43 0.25 16.45
N ALA A 27 -21.34 -0.43 16.09
CA ALA A 27 -21.01 -1.76 16.56
C ALA A 27 -20.27 -1.77 17.93
N GLY A 28 -20.09 -0.60 18.55
CA GLY A 28 -19.48 -0.46 19.89
C GLY A 28 -17.99 -0.10 19.90
N ALA A 29 -17.35 0.11 18.74
CA ALA A 29 -15.95 0.54 18.69
C ALA A 29 -15.80 2.02 19.09
N ARG A 30 -14.79 2.35 19.90
CA ARG A 30 -14.40 3.74 20.16
C ARG A 30 -13.53 4.25 19.02
N VAL A 31 -13.94 5.33 18.34
CA VAL A 31 -13.24 5.87 17.16
C VAL A 31 -12.75 7.29 17.39
N ALA A 32 -11.42 7.44 17.39
CA ALA A 32 -10.77 8.74 17.30
C ALA A 32 -10.54 9.14 15.83
N ARG A 33 -10.56 10.44 15.52
CA ARG A 33 -10.51 10.98 14.14
C ARG A 33 -9.44 12.05 14.01
N ASN A 34 -8.95 12.26 12.78
CA ASN A 34 -7.97 13.30 12.44
C ASN A 34 -6.71 13.24 13.31
N ILE A 35 -6.19 12.03 13.54
CA ILE A 35 -4.95 11.81 14.29
C ILE A 35 -3.77 12.35 13.48
N ASP A 36 -3.10 13.38 13.99
CA ASP A 36 -1.86 13.91 13.41
C ASP A 36 -0.71 12.92 13.65
N LEU A 37 -0.51 12.03 12.69
CA LEU A 37 0.65 11.16 12.63
C LEU A 37 1.87 11.92 12.10
N VAL A 38 2.97 11.85 12.84
CA VAL A 38 4.26 12.48 12.53
C VAL A 38 4.70 12.20 11.09
N LYS A 39 5.26 13.21 10.43
CA LYS A 39 5.77 13.09 9.05
C LYS A 39 7.08 12.30 9.04
N THR A 40 7.05 11.07 8.57
CA THR A 40 8.25 10.23 8.36
C THR A 40 8.99 10.61 7.07
N SER A 41 10.32 10.58 7.10
CA SER A 41 11.18 10.64 5.92
C SER A 41 11.18 9.32 5.11
N ASN A 42 11.77 9.35 3.91
CA ASN A 42 11.67 8.27 2.91
C ASN A 42 12.57 7.05 3.17
N SER A 43 12.19 5.93 2.56
CA SER A 43 12.94 4.67 2.30
C SER A 43 12.99 3.59 3.40
N PHE A 44 13.12 2.34 2.93
CA PHE A 44 12.81 1.06 3.59
C PHE A 44 13.48 -0.06 2.77
N ASP A 45 13.46 -1.34 3.14
CA ASP A 45 13.96 -2.04 4.34
C ASP A 45 14.16 -3.53 3.89
N ASP A 46 14.98 -4.30 4.59
CA ASP A 46 15.69 -5.46 4.03
C ASP A 46 14.86 -6.77 3.86
N ILE A 47 14.99 -7.41 2.68
CA ILE A 47 14.57 -8.82 2.44
C ILE A 47 15.82 -9.63 2.07
N VAL A 48 15.94 -10.85 2.62
CA VAL A 48 17.01 -11.79 2.24
C VAL A 48 16.61 -12.51 0.95
N VAL A 49 17.25 -12.10 -0.14
CA VAL A 49 17.15 -12.66 -1.50
C VAL A 49 18.56 -12.83 -2.07
N PRO A 50 18.75 -13.47 -3.25
CA PRO A 50 19.99 -13.35 -4.03
C PRO A 50 20.48 -11.91 -4.15
N THR A 51 21.78 -11.71 -4.38
CA THR A 51 22.33 -10.35 -4.42
C THR A 51 21.71 -9.54 -5.56
N LEU A 52 21.70 -8.21 -5.43
CA LEU A 52 21.09 -7.34 -6.43
C LEU A 52 21.80 -7.47 -7.79
N GLU A 53 23.11 -7.74 -7.76
CA GLU A 53 23.95 -8.04 -8.93
C GLU A 53 23.43 -9.28 -9.67
N PHE A 54 23.11 -10.36 -8.95
CA PHE A 54 22.57 -11.58 -9.55
C PHE A 54 21.28 -11.30 -10.35
N PHE A 55 20.36 -10.50 -9.81
CA PHE A 55 19.14 -10.13 -10.55
C PHE A 55 19.44 -9.24 -11.75
N VAL A 56 20.35 -8.28 -11.63
CA VAL A 56 20.72 -7.38 -12.73
C VAL A 56 21.38 -8.13 -13.88
N ASP A 57 22.25 -9.10 -13.57
CA ASP A 57 22.93 -9.93 -14.57
C ASP A 57 21.99 -10.98 -15.16
N PHE A 58 21.17 -11.66 -14.35
CA PHE A 58 20.16 -12.61 -14.82
C PHE A 58 19.18 -11.98 -15.82
N ASN A 59 18.64 -10.79 -15.49
CA ASN A 59 17.72 -10.05 -16.37
C ASN A 59 18.38 -9.56 -17.66
N ARG A 60 19.71 -9.38 -17.69
CA ARG A 60 20.47 -9.04 -18.92
C ARG A 60 20.66 -10.28 -19.80
N GLU A 61 20.97 -11.41 -19.18
CA GLU A 61 21.14 -12.70 -19.87
C GLU A 61 19.81 -13.24 -20.42
N HIS A 62 18.69 -12.91 -19.78
CA HIS A 62 17.33 -13.36 -20.12
C HIS A 62 16.41 -12.17 -20.50
N ALA A 63 16.96 -11.15 -21.16
CA ALA A 63 16.25 -9.93 -21.52
C ALA A 63 15.05 -10.14 -22.47
N ASP A 64 14.99 -11.29 -23.15
CA ASP A 64 13.87 -11.75 -23.99
C ASP A 64 12.67 -12.28 -23.17
N GLN A 65 12.88 -12.59 -21.89
CA GLN A 65 11.90 -13.20 -20.97
C GLN A 65 11.56 -12.28 -19.79
N GLU A 66 12.56 -11.66 -19.18
CA GLU A 66 12.41 -10.89 -17.92
C GLU A 66 12.16 -9.39 -18.13
N LEU A 67 12.48 -8.86 -19.32
CA LEU A 67 12.23 -7.46 -19.67
C LEU A 67 11.08 -7.37 -20.68
N PRO A 68 10.21 -6.34 -20.60
CA PRO A 68 9.22 -6.12 -21.64
C PRO A 68 9.95 -5.92 -22.98
N PRO A 69 9.50 -6.56 -24.07
CA PRO A 69 10.13 -6.37 -25.38
C PRO A 69 10.22 -4.89 -25.71
N SER A 70 11.33 -4.48 -26.33
CA SER A 70 11.45 -3.14 -26.91
C SER A 70 10.28 -2.88 -27.86
N GLU A 71 10.00 -1.60 -28.15
CA GLU A 71 8.73 -1.10 -28.72
C GLU A 71 8.28 -1.74 -30.06
N LEU A 72 9.12 -2.58 -30.67
CA LEU A 72 8.92 -3.31 -31.91
C LEU A 72 8.88 -4.83 -31.62
N ASN A 73 7.94 -5.54 -32.25
CA ASN A 73 7.98 -7.00 -32.27
C ASN A 73 9.15 -7.53 -33.12
N HIS A 74 9.35 -8.85 -33.16
CA HIS A 74 10.37 -9.51 -33.98
C HIS A 74 10.19 -9.35 -35.51
N THR A 75 9.12 -8.69 -35.97
CA THR A 75 8.91 -8.31 -37.38
C THR A 75 9.04 -6.80 -37.63
N GLY A 76 9.43 -6.00 -36.62
CA GLY A 76 9.63 -4.56 -36.75
C GLY A 76 8.36 -3.71 -36.69
N GLU A 77 7.23 -4.26 -36.21
CA GLU A 77 5.95 -3.54 -36.09
C GLU A 77 5.65 -3.09 -34.65
N PRO A 78 5.04 -1.89 -34.45
CA PRO A 78 4.57 -1.46 -33.14
C PRO A 78 3.42 -2.33 -32.62
N ARG A 79 3.52 -2.83 -31.39
CA ARG A 79 2.46 -3.66 -30.78
C ARG A 79 1.26 -2.82 -30.33
N ALA A 80 0.22 -2.78 -31.16
CA ALA A 80 -1.06 -2.21 -30.80
C ALA A 80 -1.88 -3.16 -29.90
N LEU A 81 -1.91 -2.91 -28.58
CA LEU A 81 -3.18 -2.75 -27.81
C LEU A 81 -2.95 -2.36 -26.33
N HIS A 82 -3.73 -1.38 -25.88
CA HIS A 82 -4.16 -1.05 -24.51
C HIS A 82 -3.20 -0.86 -23.32
N CYS A 83 -1.96 -1.37 -23.29
CA CYS A 83 -1.03 -1.12 -22.17
C CYS A 83 -0.01 0.02 -22.42
N ALA A 84 0.12 0.54 -23.64
CA ALA A 84 1.15 1.51 -23.98
C ALA A 84 1.12 2.81 -23.12
N ALA A 85 -0.05 3.24 -22.65
CA ALA A 85 -0.17 4.47 -21.85
C ALA A 85 0.24 4.32 -20.36
N GLU A 86 0.22 3.10 -19.81
CA GLU A 86 0.63 2.85 -18.42
C GLU A 86 2.04 2.24 -18.31
N PHE A 87 2.58 1.68 -19.40
CA PHE A 87 3.89 1.00 -19.42
C PHE A 87 5.00 1.75 -20.17
N ALA A 88 4.71 2.88 -20.83
CA ALA A 88 5.72 3.67 -21.56
C ALA A 88 6.90 4.17 -20.71
N GLU A 89 6.73 4.33 -19.39
CA GLU A 89 7.76 4.89 -18.51
C GLU A 89 8.66 3.83 -17.83
N HIS A 90 8.42 2.53 -18.03
CA HIS A 90 9.14 1.44 -17.32
C HIS A 90 9.75 0.32 -18.21
N PRO A 91 10.33 0.58 -19.39
CA PRO A 91 10.91 -0.46 -20.26
C PRO A 91 12.32 -0.92 -19.83
N SER A 92 12.69 -0.84 -18.54
CA SER A 92 14.04 -1.22 -18.10
C SER A 92 14.15 -1.55 -16.61
N GLN A 93 15.14 -2.37 -16.26
CA GLN A 93 15.57 -2.61 -14.88
C GLN A 93 16.39 -1.45 -14.27
N GLY A 94 16.24 -0.22 -14.78
CA GLY A 94 17.06 0.93 -14.38
C GLY A 94 17.02 1.26 -12.88
N GLN A 95 15.96 0.87 -12.15
CA GLN A 95 15.91 0.97 -10.69
C GLN A 95 16.87 -0.01 -9.99
N LEU A 96 16.99 -1.25 -10.48
CA LEU A 96 17.95 -2.22 -9.95
C LEU A 96 19.39 -1.76 -10.21
N GLU A 97 19.67 -1.29 -11.44
CA GLU A 97 20.98 -0.74 -11.82
C GLU A 97 21.31 0.59 -11.11
N PHE A 98 20.31 1.34 -10.66
CA PHE A 98 20.50 2.50 -9.80
C PHE A 98 20.87 2.08 -8.37
N CYS A 99 20.17 1.08 -7.81
CA CYS A 99 20.46 0.56 -6.47
C CYS A 99 21.84 -0.12 -6.36
N LEU A 100 22.42 -0.61 -7.46
CA LEU A 100 23.82 -1.06 -7.54
C LEU A 100 24.87 0.05 -7.40
N LYS A 101 24.48 1.34 -7.38
CA LYS A 101 25.39 2.48 -7.22
C LYS A 101 25.31 2.94 -5.77
N PRO A 102 26.18 2.45 -4.85
CA PRO A 102 26.09 2.76 -3.43
C PRO A 102 26.35 4.26 -3.19
N GLY A 103 25.27 5.02 -3.00
CA GLY A 103 25.33 6.42 -2.56
C GLY A 103 25.53 6.58 -1.05
N MET A 104 25.66 5.47 -0.31
CA MET A 104 25.66 5.42 1.15
C MET A 104 26.56 4.29 1.64
N ASN A 105 27.31 4.51 2.72
CA ASN A 105 28.15 3.47 3.32
C ASN A 105 27.40 2.68 4.41
N ALA A 106 27.89 1.48 4.76
CA ALA A 106 27.22 0.58 5.70
C ALA A 106 27.03 1.15 7.12
N THR A 107 27.88 2.09 7.57
CA THR A 107 27.74 2.74 8.89
C THR A 107 26.63 3.78 8.86
N GLU A 108 26.59 4.58 7.80
CA GLU A 108 25.52 5.55 7.54
C GLU A 108 24.16 4.86 7.39
N TYR A 109 24.09 3.77 6.60
CA TYR A 109 22.90 2.94 6.46
C TYR A 109 22.37 2.44 7.81
N LYS A 110 23.22 1.80 8.62
CA LYS A 110 22.82 1.29 9.95
C LYS A 110 22.37 2.40 10.90
N SER A 111 22.99 3.58 10.83
CA SER A 111 22.63 4.75 11.62
C SER A 111 21.23 5.28 11.22
N LEU A 112 21.01 5.48 9.93
CA LEU A 112 19.73 5.95 9.38
C LEU A 112 18.61 4.94 9.61
N LEU A 113 18.84 3.64 9.36
CA LEU A 113 17.87 2.58 9.63
C LEU A 113 17.44 2.56 11.10
N LYS A 114 18.41 2.57 12.03
CA LYS A 114 18.11 2.62 13.47
C LYS A 114 17.25 3.83 13.84
N ARG A 115 17.57 5.00 13.28
CA ARG A 115 16.85 6.25 13.51
C ARG A 115 15.43 6.21 12.93
N VAL A 116 15.27 5.80 11.68
CA VAL A 116 13.96 5.69 11.00
C VAL A 116 13.05 4.71 11.75
N ARG A 117 13.56 3.53 12.15
CA ARG A 117 12.78 2.57 12.92
C ARG A 117 12.31 3.13 14.26
N ALA A 118 13.18 3.86 14.98
CA ALA A 118 12.82 4.50 16.24
C ALA A 118 11.81 5.65 16.06
N GLU A 119 12.01 6.53 15.08
CA GLU A 119 11.08 7.63 14.79
C GLU A 119 9.70 7.11 14.35
N ALA A 120 9.65 6.07 13.51
CA ALA A 120 8.41 5.44 13.06
C ALA A 120 7.68 4.70 14.19
N LEU A 121 8.41 3.93 15.01
CA LEU A 121 7.83 3.21 16.15
C LEU A 121 7.25 4.18 17.17
N ASN A 122 8.01 5.20 17.59
CA ASN A 122 7.53 6.24 18.50
C ASN A 122 6.25 6.89 17.94
N GLY A 123 6.24 7.26 16.65
CA GLY A 123 5.06 7.87 16.01
C GLY A 123 3.81 6.98 15.98
N VAL A 124 3.96 5.65 15.92
CA VAL A 124 2.84 4.70 16.03
C VAL A 124 2.42 4.51 17.49
N GLU A 125 3.35 4.30 18.41
CA GLU A 125 3.06 4.10 19.84
C GLU A 125 2.45 5.35 20.48
N ASP A 126 2.97 6.55 20.18
CA ASP A 126 2.41 7.82 20.61
C ASP A 126 0.96 7.98 20.13
N ALA A 127 0.70 7.74 18.84
CA ALA A 127 -0.64 7.88 18.29
C ALA A 127 -1.64 6.89 18.92
N LEU A 128 -1.20 5.65 19.19
CA LEU A 128 -2.02 4.65 19.89
C LEU A 128 -2.24 5.01 21.36
N HIS A 129 -1.20 5.46 22.07
CA HIS A 129 -1.24 5.76 23.50
C HIS A 129 -1.98 7.06 23.82
N GLN A 130 -1.63 8.17 23.16
CA GLN A 130 -2.22 9.50 23.39
C GLN A 130 -3.72 9.54 23.07
N ASN A 131 -4.18 8.68 22.15
CA ASN A 131 -5.59 8.55 21.81
C ASN A 131 -6.25 7.33 22.49
N GLU A 132 -5.52 6.58 23.32
CA GLU A 132 -5.97 5.36 24.05
C GLU A 132 -6.60 4.27 23.15
N VAL A 133 -6.15 4.12 21.91
CA VAL A 133 -6.70 3.16 20.94
C VAL A 133 -5.81 1.91 20.80
N ASP A 134 -6.41 0.82 20.36
CA ASP A 134 -5.72 -0.46 20.14
C ASP A 134 -5.05 -0.55 18.76
N VAL A 135 -5.63 0.12 17.76
CA VAL A 135 -5.16 0.11 16.37
C VAL A 135 -5.32 1.47 15.69
N ILE A 136 -4.56 1.68 14.62
CA ILE A 136 -4.75 2.78 13.66
C ILE A 136 -5.41 2.19 12.39
N MET A 137 -6.47 2.83 11.90
CA MET A 137 -7.06 2.50 10.60
C MET A 137 -6.84 3.64 9.59
N ALA A 138 -6.44 3.29 8.37
CA ALA A 138 -6.19 4.26 7.30
C ALA A 138 -6.52 3.66 5.91
N PRO A 139 -6.81 4.47 4.87
CA PRO A 139 -7.08 3.96 3.53
C PRO A 139 -5.98 3.02 3.00
N ALA A 140 -6.39 1.97 2.27
CA ALA A 140 -5.53 0.88 1.78
C ALA A 140 -4.32 1.36 0.95
N ASP A 141 -4.50 2.46 0.22
CA ASP A 141 -3.57 3.15 -0.69
C ASP A 141 -2.70 4.22 0.01
N SER A 142 -2.96 4.53 1.28
CA SER A 142 -2.22 5.56 2.02
C SER A 142 -0.80 5.11 2.40
N ARG A 143 0.14 6.07 2.46
CA ARG A 143 1.53 5.85 2.94
C ARG A 143 1.63 5.47 4.44
N ARG A 144 0.54 5.14 5.12
CA ARG A 144 0.54 4.71 6.52
C ARG A 144 1.10 3.30 6.70
N VAL A 145 0.98 2.42 5.68
CA VAL A 145 1.65 1.11 5.68
C VAL A 145 3.16 1.28 5.74
N SER A 146 3.72 2.23 4.99
CA SER A 146 5.16 2.53 5.02
C SER A 146 5.65 2.89 6.42
N VAL A 147 4.90 3.71 7.17
CA VAL A 147 5.23 4.04 8.57
C VAL A 147 5.19 2.78 9.45
N ALA A 148 4.15 1.94 9.30
CA ALA A 148 4.04 0.70 10.06
C ALA A 148 5.17 -0.30 9.74
N SER A 149 5.55 -0.45 8.46
CA SER A 149 6.67 -1.29 8.03
C SER A 149 7.99 -0.82 8.64
N ALA A 150 8.29 0.50 8.60
CA ALA A 150 9.47 1.06 9.26
C ALA A 150 9.43 0.88 10.78
N ALA A 151 8.26 0.97 11.42
CA ALA A 151 8.11 0.72 12.84
C ALA A 151 8.29 -0.77 13.23
N GLY A 152 8.24 -1.70 12.27
CA GLY A 152 8.13 -3.14 12.56
C GLY A 152 6.77 -3.53 13.12
N CYS A 153 5.73 -2.74 12.87
CA CYS A 153 4.36 -2.99 13.32
C CYS A 153 3.63 -3.91 12.33
N PRO A 154 2.83 -4.88 12.81
CA PRO A 154 2.04 -5.74 11.95
C PRO A 154 0.87 -4.94 11.32
N VAL A 155 0.52 -5.30 10.09
CA VAL A 155 -0.55 -4.66 9.31
C VAL A 155 -1.47 -5.71 8.72
N ALA A 156 -2.78 -5.54 8.92
CA ALA A 156 -3.83 -6.28 8.23
C ALA A 156 -4.55 -5.37 7.23
N LYS A 157 -5.28 -5.97 6.29
CA LYS A 157 -6.20 -5.27 5.38
C LYS A 157 -7.61 -5.78 5.58
N VAL A 158 -8.58 -4.87 5.64
CA VAL A 158 -10.01 -5.17 5.74
C VAL A 158 -10.75 -4.49 4.59
N ALA A 159 -11.64 -5.22 3.93
CA ALA A 159 -12.31 -4.75 2.72
C ALA A 159 -13.49 -3.81 3.05
N LEU A 160 -13.66 -2.76 2.26
CA LEU A 160 -14.86 -1.90 2.27
C LEU A 160 -15.80 -2.22 1.09
N GLY A 161 -15.33 -3.03 0.13
CA GLY A 161 -16.07 -3.45 -1.06
C GLY A 161 -15.46 -2.85 -2.32
N PHE A 162 -16.30 -2.30 -3.19
CA PHE A 162 -15.90 -1.76 -4.48
C PHE A 162 -16.20 -0.27 -4.55
N ALA A 163 -15.18 0.53 -4.84
CA ALA A 163 -15.27 1.99 -4.89
C ALA A 163 -16.25 2.44 -5.99
N ARG A 164 -17.20 3.31 -5.66
CA ARG A 164 -18.29 3.70 -6.56
C ARG A 164 -17.83 4.36 -7.86
N LEU A 165 -16.67 5.01 -7.83
CA LEU A 165 -16.11 5.76 -8.96
C LEU A 165 -15.67 4.88 -10.14
N ASN A 166 -15.17 3.67 -9.86
CA ASN A 166 -14.50 2.83 -10.87
C ASN A 166 -14.67 1.31 -10.66
N GLY A 167 -15.44 0.89 -9.65
CA GLY A 167 -15.66 -0.53 -9.35
C GLY A 167 -14.44 -1.30 -8.83
N ARG A 168 -13.32 -0.63 -8.52
CA ARG A 168 -12.11 -1.29 -7.99
C ARG A 168 -12.30 -1.63 -6.52
N ALA A 169 -11.76 -2.78 -6.10
CA ALA A 169 -11.74 -3.17 -4.70
C ALA A 169 -10.97 -2.13 -3.86
N HIS A 170 -11.53 -1.74 -2.71
CA HIS A 170 -10.90 -0.81 -1.77
C HIS A 170 -11.13 -1.27 -0.32
N GLY A 171 -10.39 -0.67 0.62
CA GLY A 171 -10.42 -1.08 2.01
C GLY A 171 -9.58 -0.20 2.92
N LEU A 172 -9.36 -0.67 4.14
CA LEU A 172 -8.53 -0.03 5.15
C LEU A 172 -7.34 -0.94 5.49
N ASN A 173 -6.18 -0.32 5.68
CA ASN A 173 -5.09 -0.88 6.45
C ASN A 173 -5.41 -0.74 7.94
N VAL A 174 -5.18 -1.80 8.71
CA VAL A 174 -5.30 -1.83 10.16
C VAL A 174 -3.90 -2.09 10.73
N ILE A 175 -3.37 -1.17 11.53
CA ILE A 175 -2.02 -1.21 12.09
C ILE A 175 -2.16 -1.41 13.60
N ALA A 176 -1.51 -2.43 14.15
CA ALA A 176 -1.46 -2.69 15.60
C ALA A 176 -0.06 -2.42 16.16
N ARG A 177 0.10 -2.59 17.48
CA ARG A 177 1.41 -2.53 18.15
C ARG A 177 2.32 -3.67 17.66
N PRO A 178 3.66 -3.53 17.74
CA PRO A 178 4.57 -4.63 17.42
C PRO A 178 4.19 -5.90 18.19
N ARG A 179 4.09 -7.04 17.48
CA ARG A 179 3.72 -8.36 18.03
C ARG A 179 2.28 -8.46 18.59
N ASP A 180 1.37 -7.58 18.15
CA ASP A 180 -0.07 -7.67 18.45
C ASP A 180 -0.91 -8.03 17.21
N GLU A 181 -0.49 -9.09 16.51
CA GLU A 181 -1.27 -9.70 15.43
C GLU A 181 -2.64 -10.21 15.93
N ARG A 182 -2.77 -10.46 17.24
CA ARG A 182 -4.02 -10.85 17.90
C ARG A 182 -5.09 -9.77 17.77
N ALA A 183 -4.75 -8.49 17.96
CA ALA A 183 -5.69 -7.39 17.74
C ALA A 183 -6.17 -7.35 16.28
N LEU A 184 -5.26 -7.53 15.32
CA LEU A 184 -5.57 -7.57 13.90
C LEU A 184 -6.53 -8.71 13.54
N LEU A 185 -6.24 -9.93 13.98
CA LEU A 185 -7.10 -11.10 13.73
C LEU A 185 -8.50 -10.91 14.32
N ARG A 186 -8.61 -10.34 15.53
CA ARG A 186 -9.91 -10.00 16.15
C ARG A 186 -10.70 -9.02 15.31
N ILE A 187 -10.04 -7.99 14.78
CA ILE A 187 -10.69 -7.00 13.91
C ILE A 187 -11.13 -7.64 12.60
N MET A 188 -10.29 -8.45 11.95
CA MET A 188 -10.64 -9.13 10.71
C MET A 188 -11.88 -10.03 10.88
N MET A 189 -11.91 -10.87 11.94
CA MET A 189 -13.08 -11.69 12.27
C MET A 189 -14.34 -10.84 12.56
N ALA A 190 -14.18 -9.71 13.24
CA ALA A 190 -15.30 -8.80 13.51
C ALA A 190 -15.74 -7.98 12.29
N TRP A 191 -14.94 -7.92 11.22
CA TRP A 191 -15.18 -7.06 10.06
C TRP A 191 -16.16 -7.65 9.04
N GLU A 192 -16.25 -8.98 8.96
CA GLU A 192 -17.13 -9.67 8.01
C GLU A 192 -18.61 -9.36 8.29
N HIS A 193 -19.01 -9.36 9.57
CA HIS A 193 -20.38 -9.10 9.98
C HIS A 193 -20.93 -7.73 9.57
N PRO A 194 -20.24 -6.59 9.78
CA PRO A 194 -20.70 -5.31 9.28
C PRO A 194 -20.56 -5.14 7.78
N PHE A 195 -19.65 -5.81 7.06
CA PHE A 195 -19.41 -5.59 5.61
C PHE A 195 -19.56 -6.86 4.75
N PRO A 196 -20.68 -7.60 4.79
CA PRO A 196 -20.88 -8.79 3.95
C PRO A 196 -20.80 -8.47 2.45
N GLU A 197 -21.21 -7.26 2.04
CA GLU A 197 -21.11 -6.78 0.67
C GLU A 197 -19.67 -6.69 0.15
N ALA A 198 -18.68 -6.60 1.05
CA ALA A 198 -17.27 -6.46 0.67
C ALA A 198 -16.61 -7.77 0.20
N PHE A 199 -17.31 -8.90 0.39
CA PHE A 199 -16.87 -10.25 -0.01
C PHE A 199 -17.62 -10.76 -1.25
N ALA A 200 -18.51 -9.94 -1.82
CA ALA A 200 -19.15 -10.25 -3.09
C ALA A 200 -18.12 -10.24 -4.25
N PRO A 201 -18.36 -10.98 -5.34
CA PRO A 201 -17.55 -10.85 -6.54
C PRO A 201 -17.54 -9.40 -7.07
N PRO A 202 -16.45 -8.94 -7.71
CA PRO A 202 -16.39 -7.66 -8.39
C PRO A 202 -17.60 -7.46 -9.33
N PRO A 203 -18.23 -6.26 -9.35
CA PRO A 203 -19.39 -6.01 -10.21
C PRO A 203 -19.15 -6.32 -11.70
N ALA A 204 -17.91 -6.16 -12.17
CA ALA A 204 -17.51 -6.51 -13.54
C ALA A 204 -17.51 -8.02 -13.86
N MET A 205 -17.50 -8.89 -12.84
CA MET A 205 -17.62 -10.36 -13.00
C MET A 205 -19.04 -10.88 -12.79
N ILE A 206 -19.91 -10.09 -12.14
CA ILE A 206 -21.33 -10.41 -12.02
C ILE A 206 -22.01 -9.91 -13.29
N GLY A 207 -22.03 -10.77 -14.32
CA GLY A 207 -22.68 -10.46 -15.60
C GLY A 207 -24.10 -9.96 -15.38
N SER A 208 -24.51 -8.95 -16.15
CA SER A 208 -25.83 -8.33 -16.05
C SER A 208 -26.93 -9.33 -16.41
N SER A 209 -27.43 -10.05 -15.41
CA SER A 209 -28.65 -10.85 -15.51
C SER A 209 -29.82 -9.92 -15.78
N THR A 210 -30.23 -9.85 -17.04
CA THR A 210 -31.48 -9.24 -17.53
C THR A 210 -32.69 -10.12 -17.22
#